data_AF-K8F7G2-F1
#
_entry.id   AF-K8F7G2-F1
#
_cell.length_a   1.000
_cell.length_b   1.000
_cell.length_c   1.000
_cell.angle_alpha   90.00
_cell.angle_beta   90.00
_cell.angle_gamma   90.00
#
_symmetry.space_group_name_H-M   'P 1'
#
loop_
_entity.id
_entity.type
_entity.pdbx_description
1 polymer ?
#
loop_
_entity_poly.entity_id
_entity_poly.type
_entity_poly.pdbx_seq_one_letter_code
_entity_poly.pdbx_strand_id
1 'polypeptide(L)'
;MLKLSISRKKVFLACLAGLLSYFSCFLYKKLSTGVAQADAQKTVESERYSTTQLYSHTDFSLLGLKLLADTGMQSRNIHKQRAYSMEALEELYSVEPTSKSEMKRRVAKAVFLSNRVDLSTFKSLHYIDLGARTHSSSILWFKSHYPKFSKDFQITAFEADPSYSIEYEELHDIDFHNLAVWTKNETLSFGGKMGRVRSGAKCKNKCKEEGSYTVRAINFSEYLLRHVNPRDFVVMKMDIEGAEYNVVPHMLSNGVFNLIDEFFLEGHTMTLSKLEEVRHRKYEHIINMLKTIRSLGVWAHEWF
;
A
#
# COMPACT_ATOMS: atom_id res chain seq x y z
N MET A 1 -46.13 -70.97 11.91
CA MET A 1 -45.25 -72.15 11.87
C MET A 1 -44.04 -71.85 11.01
N LEU A 2 -42.88 -72.33 11.47
CA LEU A 2 -41.53 -72.08 10.97
C LEU A 2 -41.24 -72.60 9.55
N LYS A 3 -40.24 -71.93 8.94
CA LYS A 3 -39.04 -72.44 8.22
C LYS A 3 -38.96 -72.46 6.68
N LEU A 4 -37.99 -71.66 6.23
CA LEU A 4 -36.89 -71.94 5.27
C LEU A 4 -37.21 -72.05 3.77
N SER A 5 -36.67 -71.11 2.99
CA SER A 5 -35.52 -71.43 2.13
C SER A 5 -34.80 -70.18 1.63
N ILE A 6 -33.53 -70.11 1.99
CA ILE A 6 -32.50 -69.17 1.57
C ILE A 6 -31.75 -69.85 0.42
N SER A 7 -31.65 -69.23 -0.76
CA SER A 7 -30.46 -69.28 -1.63
C SER A 7 -30.79 -68.69 -2.99
N ARG A 8 -30.34 -67.44 -3.23
CA ARG A 8 -30.03 -66.84 -4.56
C ARG A 8 -29.63 -65.35 -4.52
N LYS A 9 -29.44 -64.75 -3.33
CA LYS A 9 -28.93 -63.36 -3.18
C LYS A 9 -27.53 -63.21 -2.57
N LYS A 10 -26.78 -64.31 -2.39
CA LYS A 10 -25.39 -64.26 -1.89
C LYS A 10 -24.30 -64.40 -2.96
N VAL A 11 -24.64 -64.49 -4.24
CA VAL A 11 -23.65 -64.54 -5.34
C VAL A 11 -23.43 -63.17 -6.01
N PHE A 12 -24.34 -62.19 -5.83
CA PHE A 12 -24.22 -60.88 -6.48
C PHE A 12 -23.50 -59.80 -5.64
N LEU A 13 -23.26 -60.05 -4.35
CA LEU A 13 -22.54 -59.10 -3.47
C LEU A 13 -21.06 -59.44 -3.25
N ALA A 14 -20.56 -60.55 -3.81
CA ALA A 14 -19.16 -60.95 -3.72
C ALA A 14 -18.29 -60.51 -4.92
N CYS A 15 -18.88 -59.96 -6.00
CA CYS A 15 -18.13 -59.43 -7.16
C CYS A 15 -17.92 -57.91 -7.14
N LEU A 16 -18.56 -57.14 -6.24
CA LEU A 16 -18.37 -55.70 -6.16
C LEU A 16 -17.32 -55.25 -5.11
N ALA A 17 -16.95 -56.13 -4.17
CA ALA A 17 -15.91 -55.86 -3.16
C ALA A 17 -14.48 -56.23 -3.63
N GLY A 18 -14.33 -56.93 -4.75
CA GLY A 18 -13.03 -57.32 -5.32
C GLY A 18 -12.39 -56.32 -6.29
N LEU A 19 -13.14 -55.30 -6.74
CA LEU A 19 -12.65 -54.28 -7.69
C LEU A 19 -12.19 -52.98 -7.02
N LEU A 20 -12.51 -52.78 -5.73
CA LEU A 20 -12.09 -51.60 -4.96
C LEU A 20 -10.80 -51.82 -4.14
N SER A 21 -10.28 -53.04 -4.04
CA SER A 21 -8.99 -53.34 -3.39
C SER A 21 -7.80 -53.37 -4.37
N TYR A 22 -8.03 -53.47 -5.68
CA TYR A 22 -6.96 -53.49 -6.69
C TYR A 22 -6.50 -52.09 -7.16
N PHE A 23 -7.35 -51.06 -7.06
CA PHE A 23 -6.95 -49.68 -7.40
C PHE A 23 -6.22 -48.94 -6.27
N SER A 24 -6.36 -49.39 -5.01
CA SER A 24 -5.68 -48.80 -3.86
C SER A 24 -4.21 -49.24 -3.72
N CYS A 25 -3.82 -50.39 -4.29
CA CYS A 25 -2.44 -50.91 -4.18
C CYS A 25 -1.50 -50.46 -5.33
N PHE A 26 -2.04 -50.03 -6.48
CA PHE A 26 -1.22 -49.60 -7.63
C PHE A 26 -0.80 -48.11 -7.57
N LEU A 27 -1.56 -47.27 -6.86
CA LEU A 27 -1.23 -45.85 -6.67
C LEU A 27 -0.29 -45.58 -5.48
N TYR A 28 -0.22 -46.49 -4.49
CA TYR A 28 0.68 -46.33 -3.35
C TYR A 28 2.12 -46.83 -3.61
N LYS A 29 2.35 -47.67 -4.62
CA LYS A 29 3.67 -48.25 -4.92
C LYS A 29 4.53 -47.43 -5.89
N LYS A 30 3.96 -46.41 -6.55
CA LYS A 30 4.71 -45.46 -7.40
C LYS A 30 5.19 -44.20 -6.65
N LEU A 31 4.83 -44.08 -5.37
CA LEU A 31 5.11 -42.92 -4.52
C LEU A 31 6.16 -43.17 -3.40
N SER A 32 6.81 -44.35 -3.32
CA SER A 32 7.79 -44.63 -2.24
C SER A 32 9.15 -45.22 -2.67
N THR A 33 9.50 -45.27 -3.96
CA THR A 33 10.85 -45.67 -4.38
C THR A 33 11.39 -44.71 -5.44
N GLY A 34 12.20 -43.75 -4.99
CA GLY A 34 12.81 -42.72 -5.82
C GLY A 34 13.72 -41.79 -5.03
N VAL A 35 14.47 -42.33 -4.07
CA VAL A 35 15.60 -41.66 -3.44
C VAL A 35 16.86 -42.42 -3.86
N ALA A 36 17.66 -41.81 -4.73
CA ALA A 36 19.10 -42.07 -4.86
C ALA A 36 19.77 -40.83 -5.45
N GLN A 37 20.86 -40.41 -4.80
CA GLN A 37 21.61 -39.18 -4.97
C GLN A 37 22.30 -39.05 -6.35
N ALA A 38 22.37 -37.82 -6.87
CA ALA A 38 23.55 -37.30 -7.57
C ALA A 38 23.52 -35.74 -7.61
N ASP A 39 24.51 -35.15 -6.95
CA ASP A 39 25.19 -33.86 -7.10
C ASP A 39 24.54 -32.60 -7.74
N ALA A 40 24.58 -31.53 -6.92
CA ALA A 40 25.06 -30.18 -7.22
C ALA A 40 24.64 -29.44 -8.51
N GLN A 41 23.53 -28.68 -8.44
CA GLN A 41 23.46 -27.29 -8.92
C GLN A 41 22.16 -26.59 -8.46
N LYS A 42 22.27 -25.70 -7.46
CA LYS A 42 21.17 -24.79 -7.07
C LYS A 42 21.11 -23.64 -8.08
N THR A 43 20.02 -23.54 -8.84
CA THR A 43 19.63 -22.31 -9.54
C THR A 43 18.22 -21.91 -9.12
N VAL A 44 18.07 -20.60 -8.94
CA VAL A 44 17.00 -19.91 -8.23
C VAL A 44 15.87 -19.64 -9.22
N GLU A 45 14.69 -20.21 -8.99
CA GLU A 45 13.46 -19.79 -9.67
C GLU A 45 12.96 -18.51 -9.01
N SER A 46 12.99 -17.43 -9.79
CA SER A 46 12.42 -16.13 -9.44
C SER A 46 10.90 -16.20 -9.49
N GLU A 47 10.23 -16.06 -8.35
CA GLU A 47 8.79 -15.76 -8.32
C GLU A 47 8.55 -14.38 -8.94
N ARG A 48 8.13 -14.38 -10.21
CA ARG A 48 7.56 -13.21 -10.87
C ARG A 48 6.14 -13.01 -10.34
N TYR A 49 5.93 -12.01 -9.49
CA TYR A 49 4.58 -11.49 -9.22
C TYR A 49 4.04 -10.86 -10.52
N SER A 50 3.21 -11.59 -11.24
CA SER A 50 2.44 -11.09 -12.39
C SER A 50 1.34 -10.16 -11.88
N THR A 51 1.52 -8.85 -12.03
CA THR A 51 0.57 -7.81 -11.60
C THR A 51 -0.60 -7.59 -12.57
N THR A 52 -1.02 -8.62 -13.32
CA THR A 52 -1.91 -8.43 -14.49
C THR A 52 -3.38 -8.81 -14.24
N GLN A 53 -3.80 -9.09 -13.01
CA GLN A 53 -5.21 -9.31 -12.70
C GLN A 53 -5.54 -8.70 -11.36
N LEU A 54 -6.05 -7.47 -11.31
CA LEU A 54 -6.81 -6.98 -10.16
C LEU A 54 -7.44 -5.58 -10.34
N TYR A 55 -8.23 -5.33 -11.38
CA TYR A 55 -9.13 -4.15 -11.38
C TYR A 55 -10.41 -4.45 -12.18
N SER A 56 -11.35 -5.16 -11.55
CA SER A 56 -12.77 -5.16 -11.95
C SER A 56 -13.58 -4.49 -10.85
N HIS A 57 -14.51 -3.61 -11.24
CA HIS A 57 -15.19 -2.66 -10.36
C HIS A 57 -16.10 -3.30 -9.29
N THR A 58 -16.36 -4.61 -9.35
CA THR A 58 -17.33 -5.31 -8.49
C THR A 58 -16.73 -6.08 -7.32
N ASP A 59 -15.39 -6.23 -7.27
CA ASP A 59 -14.75 -7.10 -6.26
C ASP A 59 -14.20 -6.37 -5.03
N PHE A 60 -14.18 -5.04 -4.97
CA PHE A 60 -13.51 -4.34 -3.85
C PHE A 60 -14.14 -4.56 -2.47
N SER A 61 -15.46 -4.74 -2.38
CA SER A 61 -16.14 -5.00 -1.11
C SER A 61 -15.82 -6.38 -0.56
N LEU A 62 -15.76 -7.39 -1.43
CA LEU A 62 -15.49 -8.79 -1.07
C LEU A 62 -14.00 -9.11 -0.97
N LEU A 63 -13.16 -8.48 -1.79
CA LEU A 63 -11.70 -8.61 -1.74
C LEU A 63 -11.12 -7.94 -0.50
N GLY A 64 -11.69 -6.80 -0.08
CA GLY A 64 -11.39 -6.19 1.21
C GLY A 64 -11.67 -7.16 2.36
N LEU A 65 -12.87 -7.73 2.42
CA LEU A 65 -13.26 -8.71 3.46
C LEU A 65 -12.43 -10.00 3.45
N LYS A 66 -11.95 -10.47 2.28
CA LYS A 66 -11.22 -11.73 2.14
C LYS A 66 -9.70 -11.61 2.39
N LEU A 67 -9.08 -10.47 2.07
CA LEU A 67 -7.66 -10.22 2.41
C LEU A 67 -7.44 -9.90 3.89
N LEU A 68 -8.47 -9.39 4.59
CA LEU A 68 -8.41 -9.02 6.02
C LEU A 68 -8.22 -10.22 6.97
N ALA A 69 -8.42 -11.46 6.50
CA ALA A 69 -8.26 -12.66 7.32
C ALA A 69 -6.81 -13.12 7.46
N ASP A 70 -5.93 -12.82 6.50
CA ASP A 70 -4.60 -13.45 6.39
C ASP A 70 -3.47 -12.63 7.05
N THR A 71 -3.69 -11.37 7.43
CA THR A 71 -2.67 -10.50 8.05
C THR A 71 -2.73 -10.43 9.58
N GLY A 72 -3.70 -11.09 10.22
CA GLY A 72 -3.91 -11.02 11.68
C GLY A 72 -4.31 -9.63 12.21
N MET A 73 -4.44 -8.62 11.35
CA MET A 73 -5.02 -7.32 11.68
C MET A 73 -6.53 -7.41 11.52
N GLN A 74 -7.27 -7.40 12.65
CA GLN A 74 -8.72 -7.32 12.61
C GLN A 74 -9.16 -6.11 11.80
N SER A 75 -9.97 -6.35 10.76
CA SER A 75 -10.81 -5.37 10.09
C SER A 75 -11.49 -4.48 11.13
N ARG A 76 -10.92 -3.31 11.41
CA ARG A 76 -11.63 -2.31 12.19
C ARG A 76 -12.66 -1.71 11.24
N ASN A 77 -13.94 -1.83 11.57
CA ASN A 77 -15.01 -1.07 10.91
C ASN A 77 -14.81 0.42 11.20
N ILE A 78 -13.85 1.05 10.51
CA ILE A 78 -13.58 2.47 10.58
C ILE A 78 -14.52 3.12 9.58
N HIS A 79 -15.64 3.61 10.08
CA HIS A 79 -16.59 4.37 9.29
C HIS A 79 -16.56 5.82 9.72
N LYS A 80 -16.12 6.67 8.78
CA LYS A 80 -16.31 8.11 8.85
C LYS A 80 -17.51 8.44 7.96
N GLN A 81 -18.55 9.04 8.54
CA GLN A 81 -19.65 9.54 7.72
C GLN A 81 -19.16 10.76 6.94
N ARG A 82 -19.10 10.63 5.61
CA ARG A 82 -18.80 11.73 4.71
C ARG A 82 -20.12 12.34 4.26
N ALA A 83 -20.30 13.63 4.55
CA ALA A 83 -21.53 14.37 4.24
C ALA A 83 -21.39 15.27 2.99
N TYR A 84 -20.26 15.22 2.30
CA TYR A 84 -19.91 16.12 1.20
C TYR A 84 -19.95 15.40 -0.16
N SER A 85 -20.49 16.11 -1.17
CA SER A 85 -20.53 15.65 -2.57
C SER A 85 -19.18 15.84 -3.25
N MET A 86 -18.80 14.88 -4.10
CA MET A 86 -17.57 14.92 -4.91
C MET A 86 -17.75 15.67 -6.25
N GLU A 87 -18.95 16.19 -6.56
CA GLU A 87 -19.33 16.75 -7.88
C GLU A 87 -18.51 17.97 -8.33
N ALA A 88 -17.76 18.60 -7.42
CA ALA A 88 -16.95 19.79 -7.72
C ALA A 88 -15.44 19.57 -7.55
N LEU A 89 -15.01 18.33 -7.36
CA LEU A 89 -13.59 17.97 -7.29
C LEU A 89 -12.99 18.05 -8.70
N GLU A 90 -11.76 18.57 -8.83
CA GLU A 90 -11.11 18.72 -10.12
C GLU A 90 -10.88 17.38 -10.83
N GLU A 91 -10.90 17.38 -12.16
CA GLU A 91 -10.67 16.16 -12.93
C GLU A 91 -9.24 15.64 -12.78
N LEU A 92 -9.10 14.31 -12.72
CA LEU A 92 -7.81 13.64 -12.84
C LEU A 92 -7.43 13.54 -14.31
N TYR A 93 -6.18 13.81 -14.63
CA TYR A 93 -5.70 13.74 -16.01
C TYR A 93 -5.44 12.28 -16.39
N SER A 94 -5.84 11.88 -17.59
CA SER A 94 -5.58 10.53 -18.11
C SER A 94 -4.17 10.36 -18.68
N VAL A 95 -3.44 11.46 -18.90
CA VAL A 95 -2.12 11.50 -19.53
C VAL A 95 -1.12 12.18 -18.60
N GLU A 96 0.07 11.57 -18.54
CA GLU A 96 1.20 12.05 -17.74
C GLU A 96 1.60 13.48 -18.17
N PRO A 97 1.91 14.39 -17.22
CA PRO A 97 2.33 15.74 -17.58
C PRO A 97 3.66 15.70 -18.34
N THR A 98 3.78 16.59 -19.33
CA THR A 98 4.93 16.65 -20.24
C THR A 98 5.97 17.70 -19.83
N SER A 99 5.64 18.55 -18.85
CA SER A 99 6.52 19.64 -18.40
C SER A 99 6.26 20.05 -16.95
N LYS A 100 7.27 20.65 -16.31
CA LYS A 100 7.14 21.24 -14.97
C LYS A 100 6.08 22.33 -14.90
N SER A 101 5.91 23.11 -15.97
CA SER A 101 4.89 24.16 -16.03
C SER A 101 3.48 23.57 -16.05
N GLU A 102 3.29 22.42 -16.70
CA GLU A 102 2.04 21.68 -16.66
C GLU A 102 1.78 21.11 -15.26
N MET A 103 2.76 20.47 -14.64
CA MET A 103 2.67 19.97 -13.26
C MET A 103 2.19 21.04 -12.29
N LYS A 104 2.86 22.20 -12.26
CA LYS A 104 2.48 23.34 -11.41
C LYS A 104 1.05 23.81 -11.66
N ARG A 105 0.63 23.86 -12.92
CA ARG A 105 -0.75 24.23 -13.29
C ARG A 105 -1.77 23.20 -12.80
N ARG A 106 -1.43 21.91 -12.77
CA ARG A 106 -2.31 20.86 -12.26
C ARG A 106 -2.46 20.98 -10.74
N VAL A 107 -1.36 21.13 -9.99
CA VAL A 107 -1.41 21.37 -8.53
C VAL A 107 -2.23 22.62 -8.19
N ALA A 108 -2.04 23.71 -8.93
CA ALA A 108 -2.78 24.95 -8.71
C ALA A 108 -4.30 24.86 -8.96
N LYS A 109 -4.78 23.78 -9.59
CA LYS A 109 -6.22 23.54 -9.81
C LYS A 109 -6.88 22.71 -8.71
N ALA A 110 -6.12 22.22 -7.73
CA ALA A 110 -6.66 21.44 -6.63
C ALA A 110 -7.78 22.23 -5.93
N VAL A 111 -8.97 21.63 -5.87
CA VAL A 111 -10.10 22.19 -5.14
C VAL A 111 -10.02 21.63 -3.73
N PHE A 112 -9.69 22.43 -2.72
CA PHE A 112 -9.56 21.91 -1.35
C PHE A 112 -10.91 21.57 -0.71
N LEU A 113 -11.01 20.43 -0.01
CA LEU A 113 -12.22 20.02 0.71
C LEU A 113 -12.57 21.02 1.79
N SER A 114 -11.57 21.65 2.39
CA SER A 114 -11.73 22.64 3.45
C SER A 114 -12.52 23.88 3.04
N ASN A 115 -12.70 24.15 1.75
CA ASN A 115 -13.62 25.18 1.23
C ASN A 115 -15.09 24.73 1.18
N ARG A 116 -15.37 23.47 1.48
CA ARG A 116 -16.70 22.84 1.35
C ARG A 116 -17.27 22.36 2.68
N VAL A 117 -16.46 22.32 3.73
CA VAL A 117 -16.84 21.83 5.05
C VAL A 117 -16.45 22.82 6.13
N ASP A 118 -17.20 22.83 7.24
CA ASP A 118 -16.83 23.61 8.41
C ASP A 118 -15.79 22.84 9.25
N LEU A 119 -14.52 23.27 9.19
CA LEU A 119 -13.45 22.61 9.94
C LEU A 119 -13.61 22.74 11.47
N SER A 120 -14.45 23.67 11.95
CA SER A 120 -14.67 23.85 13.38
C SER A 120 -15.36 22.64 14.02
N THR A 121 -16.11 21.85 13.24
CA THR A 121 -16.84 20.66 13.69
C THR A 121 -15.93 19.47 13.98
N PHE A 122 -14.70 19.48 13.47
CA PHE A 122 -13.73 18.40 13.71
C PHE A 122 -13.00 18.62 15.04
N LYS A 123 -12.65 17.52 15.69
CA LYS A 123 -11.98 17.52 17.00
C LYS A 123 -10.60 18.17 16.89
N SER A 124 -9.79 17.71 15.94
CA SER A 124 -8.43 18.18 15.67
C SER A 124 -8.17 18.20 14.16
N LEU A 125 -7.21 19.03 13.72
CA LEU A 125 -6.82 19.15 12.31
C LEU A 125 -5.38 18.65 12.17
N HIS A 126 -5.12 17.72 11.24
CA HIS A 126 -3.80 17.14 11.01
C HIS A 126 -3.38 17.31 9.55
N TYR A 127 -2.15 17.75 9.36
CA TYR A 127 -1.47 17.69 8.08
C TYR A 127 -0.30 16.72 8.23
N ILE A 128 -0.34 15.61 7.47
CA ILE A 128 0.67 14.57 7.54
C ILE A 128 1.44 14.54 6.23
N ASP A 129 2.73 14.85 6.28
CA ASP A 129 3.62 14.94 5.13
C ASP A 129 4.53 13.71 5.07
N LEU A 130 4.40 12.91 4.02
CA LEU A 130 5.17 11.68 3.82
C LEU A 130 6.18 11.90 2.69
N GLY A 131 7.47 11.84 3.04
CA GLY A 131 8.58 12.30 2.21
C GLY A 131 8.63 13.82 2.18
N ALA A 132 8.84 14.40 3.36
CA ALA A 132 8.78 15.84 3.57
C ALA A 132 10.00 16.59 3.03
N ARG A 133 11.14 15.90 2.83
CA ARG A 133 12.41 16.48 2.38
C ARG A 133 12.75 17.75 3.14
N THR A 134 12.84 18.91 2.46
CA THR A 134 13.10 20.21 3.11
C THR A 134 11.80 20.88 3.53
N HIS A 135 11.78 21.65 4.63
CA HIS A 135 10.58 22.37 5.10
C HIS A 135 10.03 23.36 4.06
N SER A 136 10.89 23.94 3.23
CA SER A 136 10.50 24.84 2.13
C SER A 136 9.72 24.17 0.97
N SER A 137 9.55 22.84 1.00
CA SER A 137 8.85 22.09 -0.05
C SER A 137 7.33 22.04 0.18
N SER A 138 6.75 20.88 0.48
CA SER A 138 5.31 20.66 0.65
C SER A 138 4.73 21.33 1.89
N ILE A 139 5.48 21.40 3.00
CA ILE A 139 4.99 22.01 4.24
C ILE A 139 4.78 23.53 4.08
N LEU A 140 5.78 24.25 3.55
CA LEU A 140 5.65 25.69 3.31
C LEU A 140 4.60 25.98 2.23
N TRP A 141 4.48 25.12 1.21
CA TRP A 141 3.39 25.20 0.24
C TRP A 141 2.03 25.08 0.93
N PHE A 142 1.84 24.08 1.80
CA PHE A 142 0.60 23.86 2.54
C PHE A 142 0.24 25.07 3.40
N LYS A 143 1.19 25.56 4.21
CA LYS A 143 1.02 26.78 5.03
C LYS A 143 0.63 28.02 4.22
N SER A 144 1.05 28.10 2.96
CA SER A 144 0.83 29.27 2.09
C SER A 144 -0.45 29.18 1.24
N HIS A 145 -0.83 27.98 0.81
CA HIS A 145 -1.90 27.79 -0.17
C HIS A 145 -3.15 27.12 0.41
N TYR A 146 -2.99 26.30 1.45
CA TYR A 146 -4.15 25.67 2.07
C TYR A 146 -4.92 26.73 2.89
N PRO A 147 -6.26 26.77 2.80
CA PRO A 147 -7.02 27.85 3.43
C PRO A 147 -6.75 27.95 4.93
N LYS A 148 -6.76 29.17 5.46
CA LYS A 148 -6.55 29.43 6.88
C LYS A 148 -7.86 29.27 7.64
N PHE A 149 -7.77 28.76 8.87
CA PHE A 149 -8.91 28.50 9.74
C PHE A 149 -8.67 29.03 11.15
N SER A 150 -9.71 28.98 11.98
CA SER A 150 -9.61 29.38 13.40
C SER A 150 -8.78 28.40 14.25
N LYS A 151 -8.61 27.16 13.78
CA LYS A 151 -7.74 26.15 14.38
C LYS A 151 -6.54 25.93 13.46
N ASP A 152 -5.36 25.85 14.05
CA ASP A 152 -4.15 25.47 13.34
C ASP A 152 -4.10 23.95 13.12
N PHE A 153 -3.43 23.55 12.03
CA PHE A 153 -3.12 22.16 11.76
C PHE A 153 -1.93 21.71 12.60
N GLN A 154 -2.05 20.53 13.21
CA GLN A 154 -0.92 19.80 13.75
C GLN A 154 -0.17 19.17 12.57
N ILE A 155 1.10 19.54 12.39
CA ILE A 155 1.92 19.10 11.27
C ILE A 155 2.81 17.95 11.74
N THR A 156 2.69 16.80 11.09
CA THR A 156 3.60 15.67 11.27
C THR A 156 4.32 15.39 9.96
N ALA A 157 5.64 15.26 10.00
CA ALA A 157 6.48 15.06 8.81
C ALA A 157 7.30 13.77 8.94
N PHE A 158 7.38 12.99 7.87
CA PHE A 158 8.19 11.78 7.77
C PHE A 158 9.21 11.93 6.64
N GLU A 159 10.47 11.63 6.92
CA GLU A 159 11.54 11.64 5.93
C GLU A 159 12.53 10.51 6.20
N ALA A 160 12.84 9.71 5.17
CA ALA A 160 13.74 8.58 5.29
C ALA A 160 15.22 9.00 5.29
N ASP A 161 15.59 9.99 4.48
CA ASP A 161 16.96 10.48 4.37
C ASP A 161 17.32 11.36 5.59
N PRO A 162 18.26 10.92 6.45
CA PRO A 162 18.60 11.64 7.66
C PRO A 162 19.21 13.02 7.41
N SER A 163 19.72 13.29 6.20
CA SER A 163 20.33 14.59 5.87
C SER A 163 19.37 15.78 5.96
N TYR A 164 18.06 15.53 5.88
CA TYR A 164 17.05 16.58 6.05
C TYR A 164 16.72 16.89 7.51
N SER A 165 17.09 16.01 8.47
CA SER A 165 16.68 16.14 9.88
C SER A 165 17.13 17.45 10.51
N ILE A 166 18.31 17.96 10.11
CA ILE A 166 18.92 19.18 10.66
C ILE A 166 18.00 20.40 10.48
N GLU A 167 17.28 20.49 9.36
CA GLU A 167 16.38 21.62 9.09
C GLU A 167 15.18 21.64 10.06
N TYR A 168 14.80 20.49 10.61
CA TYR A 168 13.64 20.35 11.49
C TYR A 168 13.97 20.48 12.98
N GLU A 169 15.25 20.49 13.38
CA GLU A 169 15.66 20.61 14.79
C GLU A 169 15.14 21.90 15.45
N GLU A 170 15.09 22.99 14.68
CA GLU A 170 14.64 24.32 15.13
C GLU A 170 13.14 24.58 14.86
N LEU A 171 12.43 23.65 14.21
CA LEU A 171 11.03 23.79 13.82
C LEU A 171 10.11 23.07 14.80
N HIS A 172 10.01 23.60 16.02
CA HIS A 172 9.27 22.96 17.12
C HIS A 172 7.75 22.88 16.93
N ASP A 173 7.18 23.57 15.93
CA ASP A 173 5.77 23.45 15.54
C ASP A 173 5.48 22.23 14.65
N ILE A 174 6.51 21.47 14.28
CA ILE A 174 6.42 20.30 13.40
C ILE A 174 6.89 19.04 14.16
N ASP A 175 6.03 18.03 14.21
CA ASP A 175 6.38 16.70 14.71
C ASP A 175 7.12 15.90 13.62
N PHE A 176 8.45 16.03 13.58
CA PHE A 176 9.30 15.41 12.56
C PHE A 176 9.82 14.03 12.97
N HIS A 177 9.74 13.07 12.03
CA HIS A 177 10.19 11.69 12.19
C HIS A 177 11.17 11.32 11.08
N ASN A 178 12.44 11.05 11.43
CA ASN A 178 13.39 10.43 10.50
C ASN A 178 13.11 8.91 10.39
N LEU A 179 12.03 8.57 9.69
CA LEU A 179 11.53 7.21 9.51
C LEU A 179 11.08 7.04 8.05
N ALA A 180 11.35 5.87 7.48
CA ALA A 180 10.76 5.50 6.20
C ALA A 180 9.29 5.06 6.37
N VAL A 181 8.43 5.57 5.50
CA VAL A 181 7.02 5.17 5.42
C VAL A 181 6.92 3.87 4.63
N TRP A 182 6.36 2.82 5.23
CA TRP A 182 6.37 1.49 4.62
C TRP A 182 5.15 0.63 5.01
N THR A 183 5.16 -0.63 4.59
CA THR A 183 4.08 -1.60 4.84
C THR A 183 4.28 -2.42 6.11
N LYS A 184 5.49 -2.44 6.66
CA LYS A 184 5.82 -3.17 7.89
C LYS A 184 6.92 -2.45 8.68
N ASN A 185 6.94 -2.69 9.98
CA ASN A 185 8.02 -2.20 10.85
C ASN A 185 9.29 -3.02 10.57
N GLU A 186 10.31 -2.40 9.98
CA GLU A 186 11.59 -3.06 9.69
C GLU A 186 12.73 -2.03 9.59
N THR A 187 13.95 -2.48 9.36
CA THR A 187 15.06 -1.58 9.00
C THR A 187 15.33 -1.69 7.51
N LEU A 188 15.22 -0.58 6.79
CA LEU A 188 15.53 -0.52 5.37
C LEU A 188 16.95 -0.03 5.16
N SER A 189 17.61 -0.57 4.15
CA SER A 189 18.94 -0.12 3.71
C SER A 189 18.78 0.65 2.40
N PHE A 190 19.28 1.87 2.40
CA PHE A 190 19.22 2.79 1.28
C PHE A 190 20.59 2.94 0.62
N GLY A 191 20.63 2.96 -0.72
CA GLY A 191 21.86 3.13 -1.49
C GLY A 191 21.89 4.42 -2.30
N GLY A 192 22.87 5.28 -2.06
CA GLY A 192 23.12 6.52 -2.81
C GLY A 192 22.27 7.71 -2.36
N LYS A 193 22.51 8.89 -2.95
CA LYS A 193 21.88 10.20 -2.60
C LYS A 193 20.37 10.31 -2.86
N MET A 194 19.69 9.23 -3.25
CA MET A 194 18.28 9.25 -3.67
C MET A 194 17.44 8.19 -2.97
N GLY A 195 17.88 7.69 -1.80
CA GLY A 195 17.02 6.84 -0.97
C GLY A 195 16.48 5.59 -1.68
N ARG A 196 17.33 4.79 -2.35
CA ARG A 196 16.90 3.52 -2.97
C ARG A 196 16.85 2.34 -2.01
N VAL A 197 15.68 1.72 -1.78
CA VAL A 197 15.55 0.55 -0.89
C VAL A 197 16.27 -0.65 -1.51
N ARG A 198 17.26 -1.21 -0.81
CA ARG A 198 17.93 -2.46 -1.21
C ARG A 198 17.17 -3.66 -0.67
N SER A 199 16.61 -4.48 -1.55
CA SER A 199 16.08 -5.79 -1.17
C SER A 199 17.23 -6.69 -0.69
N GLY A 200 17.14 -7.17 0.55
CA GLY A 200 18.17 -7.95 1.23
C GLY A 200 18.39 -9.33 0.62
N ALA A 201 19.10 -9.42 -0.50
CA ALA A 201 19.72 -10.66 -0.97
C ALA A 201 20.97 -10.34 -1.80
N LYS A 202 22.14 -10.65 -1.22
CA LYS A 202 23.52 -10.52 -1.75
C LYS A 202 24.24 -9.19 -1.47
N CYS A 203 24.63 -8.97 -0.21
CA CYS A 203 25.93 -8.35 0.07
C CYS A 203 26.84 -9.40 0.74
N LYS A 204 27.40 -10.30 -0.07
CA LYS A 204 28.60 -11.05 0.32
C LYS A 204 29.80 -10.19 -0.07
N ASN A 205 30.33 -9.47 0.92
CA ASN A 205 31.64 -8.81 0.96
C ASN A 205 31.96 -7.79 -0.16
N LYS A 206 32.25 -6.55 0.29
CA LYS A 206 32.70 -5.35 -0.44
C LYS A 206 31.57 -4.52 -1.06
N CYS A 207 31.29 -3.39 -0.42
CA CYS A 207 30.84 -2.09 -0.94
C CYS A 207 30.11 -1.32 0.17
N LYS A 208 30.85 -0.70 1.10
CA LYS A 208 30.37 0.56 1.66
C LYS A 208 30.54 1.58 0.54
N GLU A 209 29.57 1.63 -0.37
CA GLU A 209 29.48 2.74 -1.32
C GLU A 209 29.22 4.01 -0.52
N GLU A 210 29.94 5.10 -0.84
CA GLU A 210 29.68 6.41 -0.26
C GLU A 210 28.19 6.77 -0.43
N GLY A 211 27.52 7.13 0.67
CA GLY A 211 26.12 7.53 0.65
C GLY A 211 25.09 6.41 0.81
N SER A 212 25.46 5.20 1.28
CA SER A 212 24.48 4.25 1.80
C SER A 212 24.14 4.52 3.27
N TYR A 213 22.86 4.46 3.65
CA TYR A 213 22.41 4.61 5.03
C TYR A 213 21.31 3.59 5.36
N THR A 214 21.05 3.38 6.65
CA THR A 214 19.93 2.56 7.11
C THR A 214 19.00 3.42 7.95
N VAL A 215 17.69 3.23 7.79
CA VAL A 215 16.69 3.93 8.58
C VAL A 215 15.59 2.95 8.98
N ARG A 216 14.98 3.21 10.13
CA ARG A 216 13.82 2.44 10.55
C ARG A 216 12.64 2.81 9.65
N ALA A 217 11.94 1.79 9.20
CA ALA A 217 10.67 1.92 8.51
C ALA A 217 9.52 1.57 9.45
N ILE A 218 8.39 2.22 9.24
CA ILE A 218 7.16 1.97 9.99
C ILE A 218 6.05 1.45 9.10
N ASN A 219 5.22 0.56 9.65
CA ASN A 219 3.93 0.25 9.07
C ASN A 219 3.03 1.49 9.19
N PHE A 220 2.84 2.20 8.08
CA PHE A 220 2.11 3.47 8.13
C PHE A 220 0.61 3.29 8.39
N SER A 221 0.03 2.14 8.01
CA SER A 221 -1.35 1.82 8.38
C SER A 221 -1.51 1.70 9.90
N GLU A 222 -0.58 1.02 10.58
CA GLU A 222 -0.58 0.97 12.04
C GLU A 222 -0.38 2.34 12.69
N TYR A 223 0.47 3.20 12.10
CA TYR A 223 0.67 4.55 12.59
C TYR A 223 -0.65 5.33 12.59
N LEU A 224 -1.38 5.39 11.48
CA LEU A 224 -2.66 6.11 11.39
C LEU A 224 -3.68 5.59 12.40
N LEU A 225 -3.78 4.25 12.54
CA LEU A 225 -4.70 3.61 13.48
C LEU A 225 -4.45 3.94 14.96
N ARG A 226 -3.23 4.38 15.30
CA ARG A 226 -2.83 4.75 16.66
C ARG A 226 -2.91 6.25 16.92
N HIS A 227 -2.75 7.08 15.90
CA HIS A 227 -2.59 8.53 16.05
C HIS A 227 -3.75 9.36 15.53
N VAL A 228 -4.63 8.80 14.69
CA VAL A 228 -5.77 9.53 14.10
C VAL A 228 -7.09 8.98 14.64
N ASN A 229 -7.98 9.89 15.06
CA ASN A 229 -9.35 9.59 15.42
C ASN A 229 -10.30 9.85 14.24
N PRO A 230 -11.37 9.06 14.07
CA PRO A 230 -12.39 9.34 13.04
C PRO A 230 -13.06 10.72 13.12
N ARG A 231 -12.97 11.42 14.26
CA ARG A 231 -13.49 12.80 14.44
C ARG A 231 -12.49 13.89 14.07
N ASP A 232 -11.26 13.54 13.72
CA ASP A 232 -10.24 14.50 13.29
C ASP A 232 -10.42 14.81 11.81
N PHE A 233 -9.90 15.94 11.34
CA PHE A 233 -9.79 16.25 9.92
C PHE A 233 -8.34 16.03 9.47
N VAL A 234 -8.12 15.17 8.48
CA VAL A 234 -6.78 14.77 8.05
C VAL A 234 -6.55 15.09 6.59
N VAL A 235 -5.57 15.95 6.36
CA VAL A 235 -4.94 16.19 5.07
C VAL A 235 -3.62 15.42 5.06
N MET A 236 -3.35 14.69 3.99
CA MET A 236 -2.11 13.92 3.86
C MET A 236 -1.48 14.12 2.49
N LYS A 237 -0.16 14.34 2.45
CA LYS A 237 0.63 14.36 1.22
C LYS A 237 1.58 13.17 1.22
N MET A 238 1.73 12.52 0.07
CA MET A 238 2.62 11.38 -0.13
C MET A 238 3.46 11.52 -1.39
N ASP A 239 4.76 11.52 -1.20
CA ASP A 239 5.82 11.60 -2.21
C ASP A 239 7.04 10.92 -1.58
N ILE A 240 7.09 9.60 -1.72
CA ILE A 240 8.02 8.71 -1.02
C ILE A 240 8.85 7.91 -2.04
N GLU A 241 9.18 8.57 -3.15
CA GLU A 241 10.19 8.15 -4.13
C GLU A 241 9.99 6.70 -4.64
N GLY A 242 8.73 6.32 -4.95
CA GLY A 242 8.37 5.01 -5.51
C GLY A 242 7.79 4.03 -4.50
N ALA A 243 7.88 4.29 -3.19
CA ALA A 243 7.25 3.45 -2.18
C ALA A 243 5.70 3.53 -2.21
N GLU A 244 5.11 4.48 -2.92
CA GLU A 244 3.65 4.65 -3.04
C GLU A 244 2.98 3.39 -3.59
N TYR A 245 3.64 2.73 -4.54
CA TYR A 245 3.13 1.51 -5.18
C TYR A 245 3.03 0.31 -4.23
N ASN A 246 3.65 0.40 -3.06
CA ASN A 246 3.53 -0.61 -2.01
C ASN A 246 2.64 -0.10 -0.87
N VAL A 247 2.85 1.15 -0.44
CA VAL A 247 2.18 1.74 0.72
C VAL A 247 0.71 2.05 0.45
N VAL A 248 0.37 2.64 -0.71
CA VAL A 248 -1.03 3.01 -1.03
C VAL A 248 -1.91 1.77 -1.15
N PRO A 249 -1.54 0.70 -1.90
CA PRO A 249 -2.33 -0.54 -1.92
C PRO A 249 -2.48 -1.19 -0.55
N HIS A 250 -1.42 -1.18 0.27
CA HIS A 250 -1.47 -1.70 1.63
C HIS A 250 -2.42 -0.89 2.54
N MET A 251 -2.42 0.44 2.42
CA MET A 251 -3.37 1.31 3.13
C MET A 251 -4.82 1.09 2.67
N LEU A 252 -5.04 0.89 1.37
CA LEU A 252 -6.36 0.57 0.81
C LEU A 252 -6.85 -0.79 1.34
N SER A 253 -6.01 -1.83 1.33
CA SER A 253 -6.39 -3.16 1.84
C SER A 253 -6.68 -3.16 3.34
N ASN A 254 -5.98 -2.31 4.10
CA ASN A 254 -6.20 -2.15 5.54
C ASN A 254 -7.37 -1.21 5.91
N GLY A 255 -8.00 -0.58 4.92
CA GLY A 255 -9.14 0.32 5.13
C GLY A 255 -8.81 1.65 5.84
N VAL A 256 -7.53 2.00 6.00
CA VAL A 256 -7.12 3.19 6.78
C VAL A 256 -7.35 4.50 6.04
N PHE A 257 -7.61 4.48 4.72
CA PHE A 257 -8.04 5.66 3.96
C PHE A 257 -9.35 6.28 4.48
N ASN A 258 -10.15 5.55 5.26
CA ASN A 258 -11.32 6.12 5.93
C ASN A 258 -10.98 7.11 7.04
N LEU A 259 -9.73 7.15 7.50
CA LEU A 259 -9.24 8.16 8.45
C LEU A 259 -8.77 9.44 7.76
N ILE A 260 -8.67 9.44 6.43
CA ILE A 260 -8.13 10.54 5.64
C ILE A 260 -9.30 11.27 4.96
N ASP A 261 -9.31 12.60 5.06
CA ASP A 261 -10.31 13.44 4.39
C ASP A 261 -9.80 13.92 3.03
N GLU A 262 -8.55 14.36 2.98
CA GLU A 262 -7.93 14.91 1.79
C GLU A 262 -6.52 14.31 1.57
N PHE A 263 -6.20 13.96 0.33
CA PHE A 263 -4.99 13.20 0.00
C PHE A 263 -4.29 13.74 -1.25
N PHE A 264 -3.02 14.07 -1.16
CA PHE A 264 -2.17 14.49 -2.27
C PHE A 264 -1.16 13.37 -2.57
N LEU A 265 -1.08 12.92 -3.81
CA LEU A 265 -0.20 11.82 -4.21
C LEU A 265 0.72 12.20 -5.36
N GLU A 266 2.02 12.08 -5.15
CA GLU A 266 3.00 12.12 -6.23
C GLU A 266 3.16 10.75 -6.87
N GLY A 267 2.99 10.73 -8.19
CA GLY A 267 3.15 9.53 -8.97
C GLY A 267 4.55 9.37 -9.52
N HIS A 268 5.42 8.59 -8.87
CA HIS A 268 6.75 8.32 -9.41
C HIS A 268 6.68 7.35 -10.60
N THR A 269 7.03 7.80 -11.80
CA THR A 269 7.20 6.94 -12.98
C THR A 269 8.63 7.09 -13.52
N MET A 270 9.02 6.21 -14.45
CA MET A 270 10.34 6.34 -15.09
C MET A 270 10.52 7.70 -15.77
N THR A 271 9.46 8.25 -16.37
CA THR A 271 9.47 9.57 -17.00
C THR A 271 9.71 10.68 -15.98
N LEU A 272 9.12 10.55 -14.78
CA LEU A 272 9.08 11.59 -13.77
C LEU A 272 10.29 11.58 -12.82
N SER A 273 10.78 10.40 -12.42
CA SER A 273 11.76 10.28 -11.33
C SER A 273 13.09 9.62 -11.70
N LYS A 274 13.21 9.03 -12.90
CA LYS A 274 14.39 8.25 -13.32
C LYS A 274 14.82 7.16 -12.32
N LEU A 275 13.91 6.72 -11.45
CA LEU A 275 14.15 5.67 -10.47
C LEU A 275 13.95 4.29 -11.12
N GLU A 276 14.92 3.38 -10.97
CA GLU A 276 14.81 2.03 -11.57
C GLU A 276 13.65 1.23 -10.96
N GLU A 277 13.33 1.49 -9.69
CA GLU A 277 12.26 0.87 -8.89
C GLU A 277 10.89 1.03 -9.55
N VAL A 278 10.71 2.13 -10.29
CA VAL A 278 9.46 2.48 -10.96
C VAL A 278 9.53 2.25 -12.48
N ARG A 279 10.54 1.55 -12.98
CA ARG A 279 10.74 1.31 -14.43
C ARG A 279 9.54 0.70 -15.15
N HIS A 280 8.80 -0.14 -14.46
CA HIS A 280 7.61 -0.80 -15.01
C HIS A 280 6.30 -0.12 -14.59
N ARG A 281 6.40 0.95 -13.82
CA ARG A 281 5.24 1.70 -13.34
C ARG A 281 4.84 2.73 -14.38
N LYS A 282 3.54 2.79 -14.61
CA LYS A 282 2.92 3.68 -15.57
C LYS A 282 2.05 4.68 -14.83
N TYR A 283 1.90 5.86 -15.40
CA TYR A 283 1.03 6.91 -14.88
C TYR A 283 -0.42 6.43 -14.67
N GLU A 284 -0.93 5.51 -15.51
CA GLU A 284 -2.26 4.90 -15.33
C GLU A 284 -2.45 4.23 -13.96
N HIS A 285 -1.39 3.66 -13.38
CA HIS A 285 -1.47 3.03 -12.06
C HIS A 285 -1.74 4.08 -10.97
N ILE A 286 -1.10 5.25 -11.06
CA ILE A 286 -1.29 6.37 -10.12
C ILE A 286 -2.72 6.90 -10.20
N ILE A 287 -3.20 7.14 -11.43
CA ILE A 287 -4.55 7.63 -11.66
C ILE A 287 -5.61 6.63 -11.17
N ASN A 288 -5.37 5.32 -11.35
CA ASN A 288 -6.27 4.30 -10.83
C ASN A 288 -6.27 4.24 -9.28
N MET A 289 -5.13 4.47 -8.63
CA MET A 289 -5.07 4.62 -7.17
C MET A 289 -5.90 5.84 -6.72
N LEU A 290 -5.69 7.00 -7.33
CA LEU A 290 -6.45 8.22 -7.02
C LEU A 290 -7.96 8.05 -7.25
N LYS A 291 -8.37 7.41 -8.35
CA LYS A 291 -9.79 7.08 -8.61
C LYS A 291 -10.37 6.15 -7.54
N THR A 292 -9.61 5.13 -7.14
CA THR A 292 -10.02 4.21 -6.08
C THR A 292 -10.19 4.95 -4.75
N ILE A 293 -9.23 5.80 -4.39
CA ILE A 293 -9.29 6.63 -3.18
C ILE A 293 -10.50 7.58 -3.21
N ARG A 294 -10.76 8.26 -4.35
CA ARG A 294 -11.96 9.10 -4.55
C ARG A 294 -13.26 8.30 -4.44
N SER A 295 -13.29 7.05 -4.89
CA SER A 295 -14.46 6.17 -4.77
C SER A 295 -14.80 5.82 -3.31
N LEU A 296 -13.84 5.94 -2.40
CA LEU A 296 -14.07 5.83 -0.96
C LEU A 296 -14.64 7.13 -0.36
N GLY A 297 -14.68 8.22 -1.14
CA GLY A 297 -15.07 9.56 -0.69
C GLY A 297 -13.92 10.39 -0.14
N VAL A 298 -12.66 9.96 -0.30
CA VAL A 298 -11.50 10.78 0.05
C VAL A 298 -11.27 11.83 -1.04
N TRP A 299 -11.04 13.08 -0.64
CA TRP A 299 -10.78 14.19 -1.54
C TRP A 299 -9.34 14.12 -2.04
N ALA A 300 -9.11 13.46 -3.18
CA ALA A 300 -7.75 13.11 -3.60
C ALA A 300 -7.26 13.88 -4.84
N HIS A 301 -6.00 14.31 -4.80
CA HIS A 301 -5.34 15.19 -5.75
C HIS A 301 -4.03 14.60 -6.26
N GLU A 302 -3.65 15.00 -7.47
CA GLU A 302 -2.28 14.79 -7.98
C GLU A 302 -1.30 15.78 -7.31
N TRP A 303 -0.08 15.32 -7.04
CA TRP A 303 1.07 16.11 -6.57
C TRP A 303 2.28 15.90 -7.49
N PHE A 304 3.20 16.87 -7.53
CA PHE A 304 4.41 16.92 -8.39
C PHE A 304 5.50 17.87 -7.83
#